data_AF-A0A067BNJ3-F1
#
_entry.id   AF-A0A067BNJ3-F1
#
_cell.length_a   1.000
_cell.length_b   1.000
_cell.length_c   1.000
_cell.angle_alpha   90.00
_cell.angle_beta   90.00
_cell.angle_gamma   90.00
#
_symmetry.space_group_name_H-M   'P 1'
#
loop_
_entity.id
_entity.type
_entity.pdbx_description
1 polymer ?
#
loop_
_entity_poly.entity_id
_entity_poly.type
_entity_poly.pdbx_seq_one_letter_code
_entity_poly.pdbx_strand_id
1 'polypeptide(L)'
;MARVLLLFAVVATAAAEPLPKCDDLNLDAFFEGIERMSSLGPCMVDAGVTDYAFLASAAPLSGEQWTAFFNSPSCRVLFNNLSATIYDNPNMPTCRLDASGTTRRDLAKWNFDTLRDYMFHDVIPRLLSPP
;
A
#
# COMPACT_ATOMS: atom_id res chain seq x y z
N MET A 1 -26.25 56.73 -8.56
CA MET A 1 -25.29 55.85 -9.28
C MET A 1 -24.19 55.52 -8.26
N ALA A 2 -23.80 54.32 -7.88
CA ALA A 2 -24.13 52.95 -8.28
C ALA A 2 -23.98 52.05 -7.03
N ARG A 3 -24.92 51.13 -6.81
CA ARG A 3 -24.81 50.04 -5.83
C ARG A 3 -23.91 48.96 -6.42
N VAL A 4 -22.65 48.89 -5.98
CA VAL A 4 -21.76 47.79 -6.36
C VAL A 4 -22.02 46.62 -5.41
N LEU A 5 -22.74 45.63 -5.94
CA LEU A 5 -23.06 44.36 -5.29
C LEU A 5 -21.78 43.56 -5.05
N LEU A 6 -21.46 43.34 -3.77
CA LEU A 6 -20.48 42.35 -3.33
C LEU A 6 -21.00 40.95 -3.66
N LEU A 7 -20.51 40.36 -4.75
CA LEU A 7 -20.67 38.95 -5.07
C LEU A 7 -19.81 38.13 -4.11
N PHE A 8 -20.42 37.67 -3.02
CA PHE A 8 -19.88 36.56 -2.24
C PHE A 8 -19.92 35.31 -3.12
N ALA A 9 -18.77 34.95 -3.69
CA ALA A 9 -18.57 33.64 -4.28
C ALA A 9 -18.69 32.60 -3.16
N VAL A 10 -19.83 31.91 -3.11
CA VAL A 10 -20.02 30.71 -2.29
C VAL A 10 -19.06 29.67 -2.87
N VAL A 11 -17.88 29.52 -2.26
CA VAL A 11 -17.04 28.36 -2.49
C VAL A 11 -17.82 27.19 -1.90
N ALA A 12 -18.54 26.47 -2.75
CA ALA A 12 -19.10 25.18 -2.39
C ALA A 12 -17.91 24.27 -2.05
N THR A 13 -17.57 24.18 -0.77
CA THR A 13 -16.68 23.16 -0.26
C THR A 13 -17.44 21.85 -0.40
N ALA A 14 -17.34 21.21 -1.57
CA ALA A 14 -17.65 19.80 -1.70
C ALA A 14 -16.73 19.09 -0.71
N ALA A 15 -17.28 18.66 0.43
CA ALA A 15 -16.57 17.78 1.33
C ALA A 15 -16.24 16.53 0.50
N ALA A 16 -14.97 16.33 0.19
CA ALA A 16 -14.53 15.14 -0.51
C ALA A 16 -15.01 13.93 0.31
N GLU A 17 -15.79 13.05 -0.32
CA GLU A 17 -16.22 11.82 0.35
C GLU A 17 -14.99 11.06 0.85
N PRO A 18 -15.03 10.51 2.08
CA PRO A 18 -13.88 9.82 2.62
C PRO A 18 -13.52 8.63 1.72
N LEU A 19 -12.23 8.52 1.37
CA LEU A 19 -11.74 7.42 0.54
C LEU A 19 -12.13 6.06 1.15
N PRO A 20 -12.50 5.06 0.32
CA PRO A 20 -12.76 3.71 0.79
C PRO A 20 -11.49 3.09 1.38
N LYS A 21 -11.64 2.10 2.27
CA LYS A 21 -10.48 1.30 2.71
C LYS A 21 -10.03 0.42 1.57
N CYS A 22 -8.73 0.15 1.47
CA CYS A 22 -8.22 -0.73 0.44
C CYS A 22 -8.78 -2.17 0.55
N ASP A 23 -9.05 -2.63 1.77
CA ASP A 23 -9.63 -3.96 2.04
C ASP A 23 -11.10 -4.08 1.57
N ASP A 24 -11.79 -2.95 1.34
CA ASP A 24 -13.17 -2.93 0.84
C ASP A 24 -13.23 -3.02 -0.70
N LEU A 25 -12.08 -3.00 -1.38
CA LEU A 25 -11.98 -3.01 -2.84
C LEU A 25 -11.42 -4.34 -3.34
N ASN A 26 -11.96 -4.84 -4.46
CA ASN A 26 -11.30 -5.91 -5.20
C ASN A 26 -10.18 -5.32 -6.05
N LEU A 27 -8.93 -5.56 -5.64
CA LEU A 27 -7.74 -5.05 -6.29
C LEU A 27 -6.93 -6.15 -6.99
N ASP A 28 -7.40 -7.40 -6.97
CA ASP A 28 -6.65 -8.60 -7.37
C ASP A 28 -6.13 -8.53 -8.81
N ALA A 29 -6.95 -7.99 -9.72
CA ALA A 29 -6.59 -7.82 -11.13
C ALA A 29 -5.31 -6.99 -11.35
N PHE A 30 -4.98 -6.07 -10.42
CA PHE A 30 -3.76 -5.26 -10.52
C PHE A 30 -2.51 -6.03 -10.06
N PHE A 31 -2.68 -7.13 -9.33
CA PHE A 31 -1.62 -8.01 -8.85
C PHE A 31 -1.48 -9.26 -9.74
N GLU A 32 -2.30 -9.42 -10.78
CA GLU A 32 -2.15 -10.50 -11.77
C GLU A 32 -0.76 -10.45 -12.42
N GLY A 33 -0.05 -11.58 -12.39
CA GLY A 33 1.26 -11.68 -13.01
C GLY A 33 2.43 -11.33 -12.10
N ILE A 34 2.21 -11.03 -10.82
CA ILE A 34 3.31 -10.83 -9.85
C ILE A 34 4.22 -12.05 -9.76
N GLU A 35 3.68 -13.25 -9.95
CA GLU A 35 4.44 -14.50 -10.01
C GLU A 35 5.46 -14.54 -11.16
N ARG A 36 5.30 -13.67 -12.17
CA ARG A 36 6.25 -13.51 -13.28
C ARG A 36 7.37 -12.51 -12.98
N MET A 37 7.30 -11.78 -11.87
CA MET A 37 8.39 -10.89 -11.46
C MET A 37 9.59 -11.72 -10.99
N SER A 38 10.72 -11.57 -11.66
CA SER A 38 11.96 -12.30 -11.32
C SER A 38 12.45 -12.03 -9.90
N SER A 39 12.05 -10.90 -9.31
CA SER A 39 12.35 -10.52 -7.93
C SER A 39 11.49 -11.21 -6.87
N LEU A 40 10.37 -11.84 -7.25
CA LEU A 40 9.46 -12.46 -6.28
C LEU A 40 10.09 -13.68 -5.62
N GLY A 41 10.53 -14.66 -6.42
CA GLY A 41 11.11 -15.91 -5.89
C GLY A 41 12.29 -15.69 -4.93
N PRO A 42 13.29 -14.86 -5.28
CA PRO A 42 14.38 -14.52 -4.37
C PRO A 42 13.91 -13.82 -3.08
N CYS A 43 12.97 -12.87 -3.18
CA CYS A 43 12.43 -12.23 -1.98
C CYS A 43 11.68 -13.21 -1.07
N MET A 44 10.88 -14.09 -1.66
CA MET A 44 10.17 -15.17 -0.98
C MET A 44 11.13 -16.05 -0.18
N VAL A 45 12.23 -16.48 -0.80
CA VAL A 45 13.27 -17.27 -0.13
C VAL A 45 13.91 -16.48 1.01
N ASP A 46 14.32 -15.24 0.76
CA ASP A 46 14.97 -14.40 1.78
C ASP A 46 14.04 -14.10 2.97
N ALA A 47 12.75 -13.92 2.73
CA ALA A 47 11.74 -13.67 3.76
C ALA A 47 11.26 -14.93 4.49
N GLY A 48 11.76 -16.12 4.11
CA GLY A 48 11.32 -17.39 4.70
C GLY A 48 9.88 -17.77 4.32
N VAL A 49 9.46 -17.41 3.11
CA VAL A 49 8.13 -17.69 2.53
C VAL A 49 8.32 -18.51 1.26
N THR A 50 8.47 -19.82 1.38
CA THR A 50 8.79 -20.68 0.21
C THR A 50 7.56 -21.30 -0.45
N ASP A 51 6.36 -21.03 0.07
CA ASP A 51 5.12 -21.62 -0.41
C ASP A 51 4.23 -20.56 -1.08
N TYR A 52 3.96 -20.74 -2.38
CA TYR A 52 3.03 -19.86 -3.10
C TYR A 52 1.59 -20.00 -2.58
N ALA A 53 1.22 -21.15 -1.98
CA ALA A 53 -0.06 -21.30 -1.31
C ALA A 53 -0.14 -20.41 -0.07
N PHE A 54 0.99 -20.15 0.60
CA PHE A 54 1.03 -19.16 1.68
C PHE A 54 0.71 -17.75 1.15
N LEU A 55 1.27 -17.36 0.00
CA LEU A 55 0.92 -16.06 -0.62
C LEU A 55 -0.57 -15.96 -0.98
N ALA A 56 -1.17 -17.04 -1.46
CA ALA A 56 -2.59 -17.10 -1.78
C ALA A 56 -3.50 -17.20 -0.52
N SER A 57 -2.95 -17.55 0.64
CA SER A 57 -3.73 -17.80 1.86
C SER A 57 -4.18 -16.53 2.60
N ALA A 58 -3.65 -15.36 2.21
CA ALA A 58 -3.78 -14.10 2.96
C ALA A 58 -3.32 -14.18 4.43
N ALA A 59 -2.60 -15.24 4.82
CA ALA A 59 -2.03 -15.35 6.15
C ALA A 59 -0.96 -14.26 6.36
N PRO A 60 -0.97 -13.57 7.51
CA PRO A 60 0.06 -12.57 7.80
C PRO A 60 1.41 -13.25 8.02
N LEU A 61 2.48 -12.58 7.57
CA LEU A 61 3.85 -12.96 7.92
C LEU A 61 4.08 -12.84 9.43
N SER A 62 4.88 -13.74 10.00
CA SER A 62 5.35 -13.62 11.38
C SER A 62 6.27 -12.40 11.54
N GLY A 63 6.52 -11.97 12.79
CA GLY A 63 7.45 -10.88 13.06
C GLY A 63 8.88 -11.13 12.55
N GLU A 64 9.34 -12.38 12.60
CA GLU A 64 10.65 -12.79 12.06
C GLU A 64 10.67 -12.72 10.53
N GLN A 65 9.59 -13.18 9.87
CA GLN A 65 9.47 -13.11 8.42
C GLN A 65 9.38 -11.65 7.91
N TRP A 66 8.68 -10.77 8.63
CA TRP A 66 8.69 -9.33 8.32
C TRP A 66 10.09 -8.72 8.48
N THR A 67 10.82 -9.11 9.53
CA THR A 67 12.20 -8.67 9.74
C THR A 67 13.11 -9.15 8.62
N ALA A 68 12.98 -10.41 8.21
CA ALA A 68 13.73 -10.98 7.09
C ALA A 68 13.40 -10.28 5.77
N PHE A 69 12.12 -10.02 5.49
CA PHE A 69 11.66 -9.26 4.32
C PHE A 69 12.34 -7.88 4.25
N PHE A 70 12.32 -7.11 5.32
CA PHE A 70 12.88 -5.75 5.31
C PHE A 70 14.41 -5.69 5.36
N ASN A 71 15.09 -6.78 5.70
CA ASN A 71 16.54 -6.91 5.61
C ASN A 71 17.01 -7.46 4.26
N SER A 72 16.11 -7.91 3.38
CA SER A 72 16.45 -8.52 2.09
C SER A 72 16.65 -7.49 0.97
N PRO A 73 17.82 -7.52 0.28
CA PRO A 73 18.00 -6.79 -0.97
C PRO A 73 17.02 -7.22 -2.06
N SER A 74 16.68 -8.51 -2.13
CA SER A 74 15.73 -9.06 -3.09
C SER A 74 14.32 -8.51 -2.89
N CYS A 75 13.88 -8.39 -1.64
CA CYS A 75 12.58 -7.80 -1.29
C CYS A 75 12.53 -6.29 -1.55
N ARG A 76 13.65 -5.58 -1.38
CA ARG A 76 13.77 -4.19 -1.83
C ARG A 76 13.56 -4.05 -3.33
N VAL A 77 14.17 -4.94 -4.13
CA VAL A 77 13.97 -4.95 -5.59
C VAL A 77 12.52 -5.26 -5.94
N LEU A 78 11.91 -6.26 -5.28
CA LEU A 78 10.50 -6.58 -5.49
C LEU A 78 9.60 -5.37 -5.20
N PHE A 79 9.78 -4.71 -4.05
CA PHE A 79 8.99 -3.52 -3.72
C PHE A 79 9.18 -2.40 -4.75
N ASN A 80 10.41 -2.13 -5.19
CA ASN A 80 10.65 -1.11 -6.21
C ASN A 80 9.92 -1.42 -7.53
N ASN A 81 9.87 -2.70 -7.92
CA ASN A 81 9.12 -3.15 -9.09
C ASN A 81 7.60 -2.97 -8.88
N LEU A 82 7.07 -3.36 -7.73
CA LEU A 82 5.66 -3.18 -7.38
C LEU A 82 5.27 -1.70 -7.33
N SER A 83 6.14 -0.86 -6.77
CA SER A 83 5.98 0.59 -6.72
C SER A 83 5.80 1.16 -8.13
N ALA A 84 6.72 0.85 -9.05
CA ALA A 84 6.68 1.36 -10.41
C ALA A 84 5.56 0.79 -11.29
N THR A 85 5.13 -0.45 -11.07
CA THR A 85 4.20 -1.15 -11.98
C THR A 85 2.76 -1.18 -11.48
N ILE A 86 2.57 -1.24 -10.16
CA ILE A 86 1.27 -1.46 -9.52
C ILE A 86 0.84 -0.23 -8.74
N TYR A 87 1.66 0.27 -7.81
CA TYR A 87 1.24 1.36 -6.93
C TYR A 87 1.19 2.71 -7.65
N ASP A 88 2.08 2.94 -8.62
CA ASP A 88 2.07 4.15 -9.47
C ASP A 88 1.06 4.06 -10.64
N ASN A 89 0.36 2.92 -10.81
CA ASN A 89 -0.58 2.74 -11.91
C ASN A 89 -1.77 3.73 -11.78
N PRO A 90 -1.99 4.65 -12.74
CA PRO A 90 -3.03 5.66 -12.63
C PRO A 90 -4.45 5.08 -12.62
N ASN A 91 -4.66 3.91 -13.25
CA ASN A 91 -5.94 3.20 -13.31
C ASN A 91 -6.29 2.49 -11.99
N MET A 92 -5.31 2.35 -11.10
CA MET A 92 -5.53 1.83 -9.76
C MET A 92 -6.41 2.81 -8.97
N PRO A 93 -7.53 2.36 -8.37
CA PRO A 93 -8.30 3.22 -7.49
C PRO A 93 -7.47 3.63 -6.28
N THR A 94 -7.59 4.90 -5.89
CA THR A 94 -6.98 5.40 -4.66
C THR A 94 -7.84 4.98 -3.47
N CYS A 95 -7.21 4.39 -2.46
CA CYS A 95 -7.86 3.90 -1.25
C CYS A 95 -6.98 4.16 -0.04
N ARG A 96 -7.60 4.16 1.14
CA ARG A 96 -6.95 4.41 2.42
C ARG A 96 -6.41 3.11 3.02
N LEU A 97 -5.16 3.12 3.48
CA LEU A 97 -4.50 1.98 4.14
C LEU A 97 -4.74 1.94 5.65
N ASP A 98 -4.94 3.11 6.27
CA ASP A 98 -5.06 3.22 7.73
C ASP A 98 -6.11 4.27 8.14
N ALA A 99 -6.15 4.67 9.41
CA ALA A 99 -7.02 5.74 9.89
C ALA A 99 -6.38 7.13 9.83
N SER A 100 -5.05 7.23 9.70
CA SER A 100 -4.31 8.50 9.65
C SER A 100 -4.36 9.15 8.27
N GLY A 101 -4.87 8.44 7.26
CA GLY A 101 -5.10 8.99 5.92
C GLY A 101 -4.03 8.60 4.91
N THR A 102 -3.11 7.70 5.28
CA THR A 102 -2.15 7.12 4.33
C THR A 102 -2.92 6.44 3.23
N THR A 103 -2.56 6.74 1.98
CA THR A 103 -3.20 6.15 0.81
C THR A 103 -2.28 5.14 0.15
N ARG A 104 -2.86 4.22 -0.61
CA ARG A 104 -2.10 3.31 -1.47
C ARG A 104 -1.17 4.03 -2.45
N ARG A 105 -1.54 5.21 -2.93
CA ARG A 105 -0.70 6.05 -3.82
C ARG A 105 0.58 6.51 -3.13
N ASP A 106 0.60 6.58 -1.81
CA ASP A 106 1.79 6.97 -1.07
C ASP A 106 2.85 5.86 -1.10
N LEU A 107 2.44 4.59 -1.23
CA LEU A 107 3.36 3.47 -1.47
C LEU A 107 4.21 3.66 -2.74
N ALA A 108 3.66 4.31 -3.78
CA ALA A 108 4.40 4.61 -5.00
C ALA A 108 5.52 5.65 -4.79
N LYS A 109 5.38 6.51 -3.77
CA LYS A 109 6.31 7.60 -3.46
C LYS A 109 7.35 7.19 -2.42
N TRP A 110 7.07 6.14 -1.66
CA TRP A 110 7.94 5.67 -0.59
C TRP A 110 9.10 4.87 -1.15
N ASN A 111 10.27 5.03 -0.53
CA ASN A 111 11.33 4.06 -0.66
C ASN A 111 11.10 2.89 0.31
N PHE A 112 11.86 1.82 0.14
CA PHE A 112 11.69 0.61 0.95
C PHE A 112 11.93 0.83 2.44
N ASP A 113 12.77 1.79 2.83
CA ASP A 113 13.01 2.10 4.25
C ASP A 113 11.83 2.86 4.85
N THR A 114 11.20 3.78 4.10
CA THR A 114 9.95 4.43 4.53
C THR A 114 8.82 3.42 4.67
N LEU A 115 8.70 2.47 3.74
CA LEU A 115 7.75 1.36 3.86
C LEU A 115 8.01 0.54 5.13
N ARG A 116 9.29 0.18 5.37
CA ARG A 116 9.69 -0.57 6.56
C ARG A 116 9.22 0.13 7.83
N ASP A 117 9.54 1.41 7.95
CA ASP A 117 9.25 2.18 9.15
C ASP A 117 7.73 2.28 9.36
N TYR A 118 6.96 2.56 8.31
CA TYR A 118 5.49 2.51 8.36
C TYR A 118 4.96 1.14 8.80
N MET A 119 5.47 0.05 8.22
CA MET A 119 4.99 -1.30 8.51
C MET A 119 5.27 -1.70 9.96
N PHE A 120 6.46 -1.40 10.50
CA PHE A 120 6.80 -1.74 11.89
C PHE A 120 6.09 -0.85 12.92
N HIS A 121 5.79 0.40 12.61
CA HIS A 121 5.14 1.31 13.54
C HIS A 121 3.60 1.22 13.52
N ASP A 122 3.01 1.09 12.33
CA ASP A 122 1.56 1.27 12.15
C ASP A 122 0.81 -0.01 11.81
N VAL A 123 1.45 -0.98 11.14
CA VAL A 123 0.76 -2.14 10.55
C VAL A 123 1.01 -3.42 11.31
N ILE A 124 2.27 -3.87 11.41
CA ILE A 124 2.66 -5.14 12.02
C ILE A 124 2.14 -5.28 13.47
N PRO A 125 2.22 -4.25 14.34
CA PRO A 125 1.66 -4.35 15.69
C PRO A 125 0.17 -4.68 15.71
N ARG A 126 -0.59 -4.19 14.72
CA ARG A 126 -2.04 -4.47 14.60
C ARG A 126 -2.31 -5.85 14.00
N LEU A 127 -1.48 -6.30 13.06
CA LEU A 127 -1.60 -7.63 12.45
C LEU A 127 -1.26 -8.76 13.42
N LEU A 128 -0.32 -8.54 14.34
CA LEU A 128 0.16 -9.55 15.27
C LEU A 128 -0.50 -9.50 16.65
N SER A 129 -1.36 -8.51 16.91
CA SER A 129 -2.15 -8.45 18.14
C SER A 129 -3.41 -9.31 17.98
N PRO A 130 -3.69 -10.25 18.90
CA PRO A 130 -4.97 -10.95 18.90
C PRO A 130 -6.12 -9.96 19.15
N PRO A 131 -7.32 -10.23 18.60
CA PRO A 131 -8.50 -9.40 18.81
C PRO A 131 -8.94 -9.33 20.28
#